data_AF-A0A849DB53-F1
#
_entry.id   AF-A0A849DB53-F1
#
_cell.length_a   1.000
_cell.length_b   1.000
_cell.length_c   1.000
_cell.angle_alpha   90.00
_cell.angle_beta   90.00
_cell.angle_gamma   90.00
#
_symmetry.space_group_name_H-M   'P 1'
#
loop_
_entity.id
_entity.type
_entity.pdbx_description
1 polymer ?
#
loop_
_entity_poly.entity_id
_entity_poly.type
_entity_poly.pdbx_seq_one_letter_code
_entity_poly.pdbx_strand_id
1 'polypeptide(L)'
;NYYDDLQTQKALEPFIEETLLKQMSFPEAKPNIICIGQGKNLKYLKAFNDKHYCFESIEVLPHPRWVMQYRHKEKQKYIDAYLEVFEKMMKIS
;
A
#
# COMPACT_ATOMS: atom_id res chain seq x y z
N ASN A 1 -10.96 6.50 6.29
CA ASN A 1 -10.12 5.31 6.02
C ASN A 1 -10.55 4.20 6.96
N TYR A 2 -10.34 2.94 6.57
CA TYR A 2 -10.73 1.78 7.39
C TYR A 2 -10.00 1.72 8.75
N TYR A 3 -8.83 2.35 8.88
CA TYR A 3 -8.01 2.42 10.10
C TYR A 3 -8.19 3.72 10.92
N ASP A 4 -9.23 4.51 10.64
CA ASP A 4 -9.41 5.78 11.36
C ASP A 4 -9.80 5.54 12.83
N ASP A 5 -10.63 4.54 13.10
CA ASP A 5 -10.98 4.06 14.44
C ASP A 5 -10.94 2.53 14.54
N LEU A 6 -10.81 2.02 15.77
CA LEU A 6 -10.65 0.59 16.03
C LEU A 6 -11.92 -0.23 15.81
N GLN A 7 -13.10 0.37 15.96
CA GLN A 7 -14.37 -0.36 15.79
C GLN A 7 -14.59 -0.65 14.30
N THR A 8 -14.45 0.38 13.46
CA THR A 8 -14.54 0.25 12.00
C THR A 8 -13.48 -0.71 11.48
N GLN A 9 -12.23 -0.57 11.93
CA GLN A 9 -11.17 -1.47 11.49
C GLN A 9 -11.50 -2.93 11.81
N LYS A 10 -11.92 -3.24 13.05
CA LYS A 10 -12.29 -4.61 13.46
C LYS A 10 -13.50 -5.14 12.70
N ALA A 11 -14.50 -4.30 12.45
CA ALA A 11 -15.70 -4.71 11.71
C ALA A 11 -15.39 -5.05 10.25
N LEU A 12 -14.43 -4.35 9.64
CA LEU A 12 -14.02 -4.56 8.25
C LEU A 12 -12.91 -5.60 8.09
N GLU A 13 -12.21 -5.98 9.17
CA GLU A 13 -11.06 -6.89 9.12
C GLU A 13 -11.33 -8.17 8.33
N PRO A 14 -12.45 -8.91 8.55
CA PRO A 14 -12.70 -10.15 7.82
C PRO A 14 -12.84 -9.92 6.31
N PHE A 15 -13.49 -8.82 5.93
CA PHE A 15 -13.70 -8.46 4.52
C PHE A 15 -12.40 -8.00 3.85
N ILE A 16 -11.57 -7.23 4.56
CA ILE A 16 -10.27 -6.78 4.08
C ILE A 16 -9.34 -7.98 3.87
N GLU A 17 -9.32 -8.91 4.83
CA GLU A 17 -8.53 -10.15 4.75
C GLU A 17 -8.94 -11.00 3.54
N GLU A 18 -10.24 -11.30 3.39
CA GLU A 18 -10.74 -12.04 2.24
C GLU A 18 -10.35 -11.38 0.92
N THR A 19 -10.55 -10.06 0.81
CA THR A 19 -10.32 -9.34 -0.44
C THR A 19 -8.83 -9.26 -0.79
N LEU A 20 -7.95 -8.98 0.18
CA LEU A 20 -6.51 -8.92 -0.05
C LEU A 20 -5.96 -10.29 -0.44
N LEU A 21 -6.32 -11.36 0.28
CA LEU A 21 -5.88 -12.71 -0.09
C LEU A 21 -6.37 -13.11 -1.48
N LYS A 22 -7.61 -12.76 -1.83
CA LYS A 22 -8.15 -13.00 -3.18
C LYS A 22 -7.36 -12.24 -4.25
N GLN A 23 -7.03 -10.97 -4.01
CA GLN A 23 -6.20 -10.19 -4.94
C GLN A 23 -4.80 -10.79 -5.11
N MET A 24 -4.19 -11.28 -4.02
CA MET A 24 -2.88 -11.93 -4.07
C MET A 24 -2.93 -13.33 -4.70
N SER A 25 -4.12 -13.92 -4.84
CA SER A 25 -4.27 -15.22 -5.51
C SER A 25 -4.31 -15.14 -7.03
N PHE A 26 -4.38 -13.93 -7.62
CA PHE A 26 -4.34 -13.78 -9.08
C PHE A 26 -2.98 -14.20 -9.64
N PRO A 27 -2.90 -14.94 -10.76
CA PRO A 27 -1.64 -15.34 -11.37
C PRO A 27 -0.71 -14.17 -11.71
N GLU A 28 -1.27 -13.01 -12.03
CA GLU A 28 -0.55 -11.79 -12.36
C GLU A 28 -0.18 -10.94 -11.13
N ALA A 29 -0.67 -11.32 -9.94
CA ALA A 29 -0.36 -10.60 -8.71
C ALA A 29 1.13 -10.79 -8.40
N LYS A 30 1.84 -9.65 -8.31
CA LYS A 30 3.24 -9.65 -7.91
C LYS A 30 3.30 -9.60 -6.38
N PRO A 31 4.15 -10.41 -5.73
CA PRO A 31 4.32 -10.37 -4.28
C PRO A 31 5.03 -9.09 -3.79
N ASN A 32 5.64 -8.32 -4.69
CA ASN A 32 6.23 -7.02 -4.42
C ASN A 32 5.19 -5.92 -4.60
N ILE A 33 4.66 -5.40 -3.50
CA ILE A 33 3.53 -4.44 -3.50
C ILE A 33 4.00 -3.01 -3.23
N ILE A 34 3.17 -2.03 -3.60
CA ILE A 34 3.38 -0.62 -3.31
C ILE A 34 2.29 -0.14 -2.36
N CYS A 35 2.67 0.25 -1.15
CA CYS A 35 1.81 0.87 -0.16
C CYS A 35 1.71 2.38 -0.38
N ILE A 36 0.51 2.84 -0.71
CA ILE A 36 0.20 4.27 -0.82
C ILE A 36 -0.18 4.82 0.57
N GLY A 37 0.70 5.63 1.13
CA GLY A 37 0.58 6.23 2.46
C GLY A 37 1.56 5.64 3.48
N GLN A 38 2.30 6.53 4.14
CA GLN A 38 3.42 6.18 5.04
C GLN A 38 3.02 5.95 6.50
N GLY A 39 1.75 6.12 6.85
CA GLY A 39 1.26 6.06 8.23
C GLY A 39 0.59 4.73 8.57
N LYS A 40 -0.66 4.82 9.03
CA LYS A 40 -1.46 3.68 9.49
C LYS A 40 -1.62 2.56 8.44
N ASN A 41 -1.70 2.91 7.15
CA ASN A 41 -1.83 1.93 6.07
C ASN A 41 -0.62 0.97 6.01
N LEU A 42 0.60 1.51 6.09
CA LEU A 42 1.82 0.70 6.12
C LEU A 42 1.87 -0.20 7.35
N LYS A 43 1.50 0.34 8.52
CA LYS A 43 1.46 -0.46 9.76
C LYS A 43 0.47 -1.63 9.63
N TYR A 44 -0.69 -1.39 9.03
CA TYR A 44 -1.68 -2.43 8.79
C TYR A 44 -1.16 -3.52 7.85
N LEU A 45 -0.63 -3.13 6.69
CA LEU A 45 -0.14 -4.10 5.70
C LEU A 45 1.06 -4.92 6.20
N LYS A 46 1.92 -4.33 7.03
CA LYS A 46 3.00 -5.09 7.70
C LYS A 46 2.43 -6.16 8.63
N ALA A 47 1.52 -5.79 9.53
CA ALA A 47 0.89 -6.74 10.44
C ALA A 47 0.09 -7.83 9.69
N PHE A 48 -0.57 -7.46 8.59
CA PHE A 48 -1.22 -8.40 7.69
C PHE A 48 -0.23 -9.39 7.10
N ASN A 49 0.92 -8.90 6.60
CA ASN A 49 1.94 -9.76 6.01
C ASN A 49 2.64 -10.67 7.04
N ASP A 50 2.84 -10.20 8.27
CA ASP A 50 3.40 -11.02 9.35
C ASP A 50 2.49 -12.23 9.68
N LYS A 51 1.18 -12.12 9.39
CA LYS A 51 0.20 -13.20 9.58
C LYS A 51 0.08 -14.10 8.35
N HIS A 52 0.09 -13.51 7.15
CA HIS A 52 -0.29 -14.22 5.91
C HIS A 52 0.87 -14.53 4.96
N TYR A 53 2.02 -13.89 5.13
CA TYR A 53 3.25 -14.09 4.33
C TYR A 53 3.01 -14.02 2.81
N CYS A 54 2.13 -13.12 2.37
CA CYS A 54 1.71 -13.00 0.97
C CYS A 54 2.49 -11.93 0.17
N PHE A 55 3.26 -11.07 0.84
CA PHE A 55 4.10 -10.05 0.21
C PHE A 55 5.57 -10.37 0.44
N GLU A 56 6.37 -10.30 -0.63
CA GLU A 56 7.82 -10.37 -0.58
C GLU A 56 8.44 -9.04 -0.14
N SER A 57 7.89 -7.93 -0.63
CA SER A 57 8.32 -6.59 -0.25
C SER A 57 7.19 -5.58 -0.31
N ILE A 58 7.34 -4.50 0.46
CA ILE A 58 6.39 -3.39 0.52
C ILE A 58 7.16 -2.08 0.30
N GLU A 59 7.11 -1.55 -0.92
CA GLU A 59 7.59 -0.20 -1.20
C GLU A 59 6.56 0.83 -0.74
N VAL A 60 7.00 1.99 -0.30
CA VAL A 60 6.10 2.97 0.32
C VAL A 60 6.19 4.31 -0.38
N LEU A 61 5.04 4.80 -0.86
CA LEU A 61 4.93 6.09 -1.51
C LEU A 61 4.00 7.04 -0.74
N PRO A 62 4.28 8.36 -0.73
CA PRO A 62 3.40 9.35 -0.10
C PRO A 62 2.00 9.35 -0.72
N HIS A 63 0.95 9.38 0.10
CA HIS A 63 -0.42 9.34 -0.42
C HIS A 63 -0.73 10.57 -1.31
N PRO A 64 -1.32 10.42 -2.52
CA PRO A 64 -1.57 11.55 -3.44
C PRO A 64 -2.40 12.66 -2.80
N ARG A 65 -3.45 12.31 -2.03
CA ARG A 65 -4.20 13.26 -1.21
C ARG A 65 -3.31 14.15 -0.33
N TRP A 66 -2.32 13.58 0.36
CA TRP A 66 -1.41 14.36 1.21
C TRP A 66 -0.49 15.25 0.36
N VAL A 67 0.03 14.73 -0.76
CA VAL A 67 0.85 15.52 -1.68
C VAL A 67 0.07 16.73 -2.19
N MET A 68 -1.15 16.52 -2.65
CA MET A 68 -1.98 17.60 -3.21
C MET A 68 -2.44 18.60 -2.14
N GLN A 69 -2.69 18.16 -0.91
CA GLN A 69 -3.15 19.04 0.17
C GLN A 69 -2.03 19.87 0.80
N TYR A 70 -0.83 19.30 0.96
CA TYR A 70 0.24 19.92 1.77
C TYR A 70 1.52 20.20 1.00
N ARG A 71 1.73 19.54 -0.15
CA ARG A 71 2.98 19.57 -0.91
C ARG A 71 2.76 19.91 -2.39
N HIS A 72 1.66 20.59 -2.72
CA HIS A 72 1.30 20.88 -4.10
C HIS A 72 2.42 21.56 -4.91
N LYS A 73 3.17 22.49 -4.29
CA LYS A 73 4.32 23.17 -4.93
C LYS A 73 5.46 22.22 -5.28
N GLU A 74 5.60 21.11 -4.57
CA GLU A 74 6.60 20.07 -4.79
C GLU A 74 6.03 18.90 -5.61
N LYS A 75 4.85 19.02 -6.24
CA LYS A 75 4.17 17.89 -6.92
C LYS A 75 5.08 17.09 -7.86
N GLN A 76 5.91 17.76 -8.67
CA GLN A 76 6.78 17.09 -9.63
C GLN A 76 7.75 16.11 -8.95
N LYS A 77 8.36 16.51 -7.84
CA LYS A 77 9.24 15.66 -7.03
C LYS A 77 8.55 14.35 -6.61
N TYR A 78 7.26 14.40 -6.28
CA TYR A 78 6.52 13.20 -5.90
C TYR A 78 6.11 12.36 -7.11
N ILE A 79 5.83 12.98 -8.26
CA ILE A 79 5.63 12.25 -9.52
C ILE A 79 6.91 11.46 -9.87
N ASP A 80 8.07 12.11 -9.77
CA ASP A 80 9.36 11.48 -10.09
C ASP A 80 9.63 10.30 -9.13
N ALA A 81 9.36 10.46 -7.84
CA ALA A 81 9.49 9.37 -6.85
C ALA A 81 8.55 8.18 -7.15
N TYR A 82 7.33 8.45 -7.64
CA TYR A 82 6.40 7.40 -8.06
C TYR A 82 6.93 6.63 -9.27
N LEU A 83 7.43 7.35 -10.28
CA LEU A 83 7.99 6.74 -11.49
C LEU A 83 9.22 5.88 -11.18
N GLU A 84 10.11 6.35 -10.31
CA GLU A 84 11.29 5.59 -9.89
C GLU A 84 10.91 4.25 -9.24
N VAL A 85 9.92 4.25 -8.34
CA VAL A 85 9.43 3.02 -7.70
C VAL A 85 8.76 2.09 -8.73
N PHE A 86 7.99 2.63 -9.67
CA PHE A 86 7.39 1.82 -10.74
C PHE A 86 8.44 1.20 -11.64
N GLU A 87 9.45 1.95 -12.05
CA GLU A 87 10.58 1.41 -12.83
C GLU A 87 11.32 0.31 -12.09
N LYS A 88 11.58 0.51 -10.79
CA LYS A 88 12.18 -0.52 -9.94
C LYS A 88 11.34 -1.79 -9.93
N MET A 89 10.03 -1.67 -9.74
CA MET A 89 9.09 -2.80 -9.67
C MET A 89 8.93 -3.55 -11.00
N MET A 90 9.06 -2.86 -12.13
CA MET A 90 9.03 -3.50 -13.45
C MET A 90 10.30 -4.30 -13.75
N LYS A 91 11.46 -3.93 -13.19
CA LYS A 91 12.73 -4.64 -13.39
C LYS A 91 12.86 -5.89 -12.52
N ILE A 92 12.13 -5.96 -11.41
CA ILE A 92 12.17 -7.08 -10.45
C ILE A 92 11.24 -8.22 -10.89
N SER A 93 10.34 -7.99 -11.86
CA SER A 93 9.36 -8.97 -12.34
C SER A 93 9.71 -9.66 -13.63
#